data_AF-A0A0V8RPY4-F1
#
_entry.id   AF-A0A0V8RPY4-F1
#
_cell.length_a   1.000
_cell.length_b   1.000
_cell.length_c   1.000
_cell.angle_alpha   90.00
_cell.angle_beta   90.00
_cell.angle_gamma   90.00
#
_symmetry.space_group_name_H-M   'P 1'
#
loop_
_entity.id
_entity.type
_entity.pdbx_description
1 polymer ?
#
loop_
_entity_poly.entity_id
_entity_poly.type
_entity_poly.pdbx_seq_one_letter_code
_entity_poly.pdbx_strand_id
1 'polypeptide(L)'
;MSDTIKPTLTFTALEKIEKSATPEPFTFGIGHTVINFPDPMGLTTEEAEKFLTDMSELRSPIKVMRRWLPKDDAELLISKLSFRQLTLLLRQASTHYNAAFGDAGEGSASTIG
;
A
#
# COMPACT_ATOMS: atom_id res chain seq x y z
N MET A 1 -42.71 -21.77 7.35
CA MET A 1 -42.10 -20.52 7.86
C MET A 1 -40.74 -20.41 7.18
N SER A 2 -40.54 -19.42 6.32
CA SER A 2 -39.24 -19.20 5.69
C SER A 2 -38.42 -18.34 6.64
N ASP A 3 -37.53 -18.97 7.40
CA ASP A 3 -36.53 -18.27 8.18
C ASP A 3 -35.64 -17.49 7.21
N THR A 4 -35.79 -16.17 7.21
CA THR A 4 -35.03 -15.30 6.31
C THR A 4 -33.66 -15.11 6.95
N ILE A 5 -32.65 -15.81 6.41
CA ILE A 5 -31.26 -15.67 6.83
C ILE A 5 -30.84 -14.21 6.59
N LYS A 6 -30.69 -13.43 7.67
CA LYS A 6 -30.16 -12.07 7.59
C LYS A 6 -28.64 -12.13 7.77
N PRO A 7 -27.84 -11.88 6.71
CA PRO A 7 -26.39 -11.93 6.82
C PRO A 7 -25.87 -10.78 7.70
N THR A 8 -24.82 -11.06 8.49
CA THR A 8 -24.15 -10.07 9.34
C THR A 8 -23.42 -8.99 8.55
N LEU A 9 -22.89 -9.33 7.37
CA LEU A 9 -22.21 -8.42 6.45
C LEU A 9 -22.62 -8.79 5.02
N THR A 10 -22.91 -7.78 4.20
CA THR A 10 -23.22 -7.96 2.78
C THR A 10 -22.08 -7.44 1.92
N PHE A 11 -21.99 -7.91 0.68
CA PHE A 11 -21.03 -7.39 -0.29
C PHE A 11 -21.14 -5.86 -0.45
N THR A 12 -22.36 -5.33 -0.58
CA THR A 12 -22.60 -3.88 -0.66
C THR A 12 -22.14 -3.13 0.61
N ALA A 13 -22.24 -3.74 1.79
CA ALA A 13 -21.72 -3.14 3.01
C ALA A 13 -20.17 -3.15 3.01
N LEU A 14 -19.55 -4.22 2.51
CA LEU A 14 -18.10 -4.30 2.35
C LEU A 14 -17.55 -3.29 1.34
N GLU A 15 -18.16 -3.15 0.16
CA GLU A 15 -17.77 -2.15 -0.86
C GLU A 15 -17.85 -0.71 -0.33
N LYS A 16 -18.82 -0.43 0.57
CA LYS A 16 -18.92 0.90 1.20
C LYS A 16 -17.77 1.17 2.16
N ILE A 17 -17.36 0.15 2.93
CA ILE A 17 -16.21 0.24 3.83
C ILE A 17 -14.93 0.46 3.02
N GLU A 18 -14.74 -0.30 1.95
CA GLU A 18 -13.59 -0.20 1.04
C GLU A 18 -13.43 1.21 0.46
N LYS A 19 -14.51 1.79 -0.09
CA LYS A 19 -14.48 3.14 -0.67
C LYS A 19 -14.13 4.23 0.33
N SER A 20 -14.45 4.05 1.61
CA SER A 20 -14.10 5.01 2.66
C SER A 20 -12.67 4.87 3.17
N ALA A 21 -11.97 3.79 2.81
CA ALA A 21 -10.65 3.43 3.34
C ALA A 21 -9.52 3.57 2.29
N THR A 22 -9.79 4.12 1.10
CA THR A 22 -8.77 4.26 0.06
C THR A 22 -7.69 5.27 0.50
N PRO A 23 -6.43 4.85 0.66
CA PRO A 23 -5.37 5.76 1.06
C PRO A 23 -4.99 6.73 -0.05
N GLU A 24 -4.44 7.89 0.35
CA GLU A 24 -3.78 8.77 -0.62
C GLU A 24 -2.57 8.05 -1.25
N PRO A 25 -2.23 8.31 -2.54
CA PRO A 25 -1.06 7.68 -3.15
C PRO A 25 0.25 8.08 -2.48
N PHE A 26 1.15 7.12 -2.27
CA PHE A 26 2.52 7.43 -1.87
C PHE A 26 3.32 7.96 -3.07
N THR A 27 3.84 9.17 -2.95
CA THR A 27 4.62 9.82 -4.01
C THR A 27 6.01 10.23 -3.53
N PHE A 28 6.99 10.21 -4.43
CA PHE A 28 8.37 10.63 -4.14
C PHE A 28 8.89 11.59 -5.20
N GLY A 29 9.32 12.77 -4.76
CA GLY A 29 9.93 13.78 -5.63
C GLY A 29 11.44 13.58 -5.78
N ILE A 30 11.93 13.58 -7.02
CA ILE A 30 13.38 13.59 -7.31
C ILE A 30 13.67 14.49 -8.52
N GLY A 31 14.43 15.57 -8.28
CA GLY A 31 14.65 16.61 -9.29
C GLY A 31 13.33 17.28 -9.70
N HIS A 32 12.95 17.17 -10.97
CA HIS A 32 11.68 17.69 -11.52
C HIS A 32 10.64 16.59 -11.78
N THR A 33 10.88 15.37 -11.27
CA THR A 33 10.01 14.21 -11.47
C THR A 33 9.31 13.84 -10.17
N VAL A 34 8.03 13.48 -10.25
CA VAL A 34 7.26 12.87 -9.17
C VAL A 34 6.97 11.43 -9.57
N ILE A 35 7.40 10.49 -8.73
CA ILE A 35 7.21 9.06 -8.94
C ILE A 35 6.08 8.59 -8.03
N ASN A 36 5.12 7.89 -8.61
CA ASN A 36 3.98 7.33 -7.90
C ASN A 36 4.23 5.84 -7.62
N PHE A 37 4.13 5.46 -6.36
CA PHE A 37 4.20 4.05 -5.97
C PHE A 37 2.81 3.42 -6.09
N PRO A 38 2.71 2.16 -6.56
CA PRO A 38 1.41 1.52 -6.69
C PRO A 38 0.75 1.37 -5.32
N ASP A 39 -0.55 1.61 -5.28
CA ASP A 39 -1.38 1.29 -4.13
C ASP A 39 -1.67 -0.22 -4.16
N PRO A 40 -1.22 -1.00 -3.16
CA PRO A 40 -1.48 -2.44 -3.09
C PRO A 40 -2.97 -2.79 -3.11
N MET A 41 -3.87 -1.93 -2.62
CA MET A 41 -5.32 -2.19 -2.64
C MET A 41 -5.97 -1.89 -3.99
N GLY A 42 -5.29 -1.12 -4.85
CA GLY A 42 -5.71 -0.92 -6.23
C GLY A 42 -5.27 -2.05 -7.18
N LEU A 43 -4.46 -3.00 -6.70
CA LEU A 43 -3.98 -4.14 -7.48
C LEU A 43 -4.98 -5.31 -7.45
N THR A 44 -4.81 -6.26 -8.38
CA THR A 44 -5.50 -7.55 -8.27
C THR A 44 -5.05 -8.28 -7.00
N THR A 45 -5.88 -9.16 -6.43
CA THR A 45 -5.57 -9.90 -5.19
C THR A 45 -4.20 -10.58 -5.25
N GLU A 46 -3.89 -11.22 -6.37
CA GLU A 46 -2.61 -11.94 -6.57
C GLU A 46 -1.41 -10.98 -6.65
N GLU A 47 -1.59 -9.80 -7.25
CA GLU A 47 -0.53 -8.78 -7.34
C GLU A 47 -0.33 -8.08 -6.01
N ALA A 48 -1.40 -7.82 -5.26
CA ALA A 48 -1.34 -7.27 -3.91
C ALA A 48 -0.54 -8.19 -2.98
N GLU A 49 -0.79 -9.50 -2.99
CA GLU A 49 -0.02 -10.47 -2.20
C GLU A 49 1.47 -10.48 -2.58
N LYS A 50 1.77 -10.44 -3.88
CA LYS A 50 3.16 -10.36 -4.38
C LYS A 50 3.83 -9.06 -3.93
N PHE A 51 3.13 -7.94 -4.00
CA PHE A 51 3.63 -6.64 -3.56
C PHE A 51 3.95 -6.64 -2.07
N LEU A 52 3.02 -7.13 -1.24
CA LEU A 52 3.21 -7.22 0.21
C LEU A 52 4.39 -8.13 0.58
N THR A 53 4.56 -9.25 -0.13
CA THR A 53 5.70 -10.16 0.06
C THR A 53 7.01 -9.45 -0.26
N ASP A 54 7.10 -8.78 -1.42
CA ASP A 54 8.31 -8.07 -1.85
C ASP A 54 8.66 -6.92 -0.90
N MET A 55 7.66 -6.19 -0.41
CA MET A 55 7.80 -5.06 0.54
C MET A 55 8.09 -5.50 1.98
N SER A 56 7.73 -6.72 2.37
CA SER A 56 8.06 -7.31 3.67
C SER A 56 9.50 -7.83 3.70
N GLU A 57 9.92 -8.50 2.63
CA GLU A 57 11.26 -9.10 2.58
C GLU A 57 12.37 -8.08 2.30
N LEU A 58 12.16 -7.16 1.35
CA LEU A 58 13.12 -6.13 0.90
C LEU A 58 14.57 -6.63 0.70
N ARG A 59 14.76 -7.92 0.42
CA ARG A 59 16.09 -8.52 0.22
C ARG A 59 16.74 -8.05 -1.09
N SER A 60 15.97 -7.51 -2.03
CA SER A 60 16.45 -7.04 -3.33
C SER A 60 15.75 -5.75 -3.78
N PRO A 61 16.06 -4.59 -3.16
CA PRO A 61 15.42 -3.30 -3.46
C PRO A 61 15.38 -2.92 -4.94
N ILE A 62 16.46 -3.20 -5.68
CA ILE A 62 16.53 -2.94 -7.13
C ILE A 62 15.49 -3.76 -7.91
N LYS A 63 15.30 -5.04 -7.56
CA LYS A 63 14.28 -5.88 -8.20
C LYS A 63 12.87 -5.38 -7.86
N VAL A 64 12.65 -4.97 -6.61
CA VAL A 64 11.37 -4.40 -6.17
C VAL A 64 11.05 -3.13 -6.97
N MET A 65 11.99 -2.19 -7.11
CA MET A 65 11.79 -0.99 -7.93
C MET A 65 11.41 -1.33 -9.38
N ARG A 66 12.15 -2.24 -10.02
CA ARG A 66 11.90 -2.63 -11.43
C ARG A 66 10.57 -3.35 -11.65
N ARG A 67 10.06 -4.01 -10.62
CA ARG A 67 8.81 -4.77 -10.71
C ARG A 67 7.59 -3.88 -10.54
N TRP A 68 7.67 -2.92 -9.62
CA TRP A 68 6.51 -2.18 -9.14
C TRP A 68 6.45 -0.73 -9.62
N LEU A 69 7.51 -0.21 -10.23
CA LEU A 69 7.52 1.11 -10.85
C LEU A 69 7.63 1.02 -12.37
N PRO A 70 7.15 2.05 -13.09
CA PRO A 70 7.48 2.22 -14.50
C PRO A 70 8.99 2.13 -14.71
N LYS A 71 9.41 1.53 -15.84
CA LYS A 71 10.83 1.27 -16.12
C LYS A 71 11.71 2.52 -15.96
N ASP A 72 11.28 3.64 -16.52
CA ASP A 72 12.07 4.87 -16.52
C ASP A 72 12.21 5.45 -15.09
N ASP A 73 11.14 5.39 -14.30
CA ASP A 73 11.14 5.82 -12.89
C ASP A 73 12.04 4.91 -12.03
N ALA A 74 11.96 3.60 -12.25
CA ALA A 74 12.78 2.62 -11.54
C ALA A 74 14.27 2.87 -11.82
N GLU A 75 14.67 3.00 -13.09
CA GLU A 75 16.07 3.23 -13.45
C GLU A 75 16.56 4.62 -13.03
N LEU A 76 15.69 5.64 -13.02
CA LEU A 76 16.01 6.95 -12.46
C LEU A 76 16.37 6.82 -10.97
N LEU A 77 15.55 6.14 -10.17
CA LEU A 77 15.83 5.92 -8.75
C LEU A 77 17.09 5.09 -8.54
N ILE A 78 17.27 4.00 -9.30
CA ILE A 78 18.43 3.11 -9.20
C ILE A 78 19.74 3.86 -9.53
N SER A 79 19.71 4.74 -10.53
CA SER A 79 20.91 5.49 -10.94
C SER A 79 21.26 6.66 -10.01
N LYS A 80 20.28 7.18 -9.25
CA LYS A 80 20.46 8.37 -8.40
C LYS A 80 20.62 8.06 -6.92
N LEU A 81 20.04 6.97 -6.44
CA LEU A 81 19.99 6.65 -5.03
C LEU A 81 20.96 5.53 -4.66
N SER A 82 21.57 5.66 -3.49
CA SER A 82 22.31 4.55 -2.88
C SER A 82 21.38 3.40 -2.51
N PHE A 83 21.93 2.20 -2.38
CA PHE A 83 21.17 1.03 -1.91
C PHE A 83 20.42 1.30 -0.60
N ARG A 84 21.05 2.01 0.35
CA ARG A 84 20.43 2.39 1.62
C ARG A 84 19.21 3.29 1.40
N GLN A 85 19.33 4.30 0.54
CA GLN A 85 18.22 5.20 0.23
C GLN A 85 17.06 4.47 -0.47
N LEU A 86 17.36 3.55 -1.39
CA LEU A 86 16.33 2.69 -2.02
C LEU A 86 15.57 1.86 -0.98
N THR A 87 16.28 1.21 -0.06
CA THR A 87 15.64 0.42 1.00
C THR A 87 14.78 1.29 1.91
N LEU A 88 15.26 2.49 2.29
CA LEU A 88 14.50 3.42 3.13
C LEU A 88 13.25 3.93 2.41
N LEU A 89 13.35 4.23 1.11
CA LEU A 89 12.22 4.67 0.30
C LEU A 89 11.13 3.59 0.23
N LEU A 90 11.50 2.34 -0.02
CA LEU A 90 10.54 1.22 -0.04
C LEU A 90 9.90 0.99 1.33
N ARG A 91 10.66 1.15 2.42
CA ARG A 91 10.10 1.08 3.79
C ARG A 91 9.09 2.19 4.03
N GLN A 92 9.37 3.42 3.59
CA GLN A 92 8.43 4.52 3.74
C GLN A 92 7.13 4.28 2.96
N ALA A 93 7.23 3.78 1.73
CA ALA A 93 6.06 3.39 0.93
C ALA A 93 5.26 2.27 1.62
N SER A 94 5.93 1.24 2.14
CA SER A 94 5.30 0.15 2.90
C SER A 94 4.60 0.66 4.17
N THR A 95 5.27 1.54 4.94
CA THR A 95 4.68 2.16 6.14
C THR A 95 3.45 3.00 5.81
N HIS A 96 3.48 3.77 4.72
CA HIS A 96 2.36 4.59 4.28
C HIS A 96 1.10 3.75 4.03
N TYR A 97 1.22 2.66 3.28
CA TYR A 97 0.08 1.78 3.00
C TYR A 97 -0.31 0.93 4.21
N ASN A 98 0.66 0.51 5.05
CA ASN A 98 0.35 -0.21 6.29
C ASN A 98 -0.39 0.64 7.33
N ALA A 99 -0.12 1.94 7.41
CA ALA A 99 -0.86 2.85 8.28
C ALA A 99 -2.35 2.90 7.89
N ALA A 100 -2.65 2.87 6.58
CA ALA A 100 -4.01 2.78 6.09
C ALA A 100 -4.70 1.45 6.43
N PHE A 101 -3.95 0.36 6.55
CA PHE A 101 -4.47 -0.95 7.01
C PHE A 101 -4.69 -1.02 8.52
N GLY A 102 -3.87 -0.33 9.31
CA GLY A 102 -3.89 -0.36 10.77
C GLY A 102 -4.95 0.54 11.42
N ASP A 103 -5.36 1.62 10.74
CA ASP A 103 -6.35 2.57 11.28
C ASP A 103 -7.80 2.03 11.26
N ALA A 104 -8.03 0.86 10.67
CA ALA A 104 -9.30 0.14 10.72
C ALA A 104 -9.68 -0.38 12.13
N GLY A 105 -8.87 -0.14 13.17
CA GLY A 105 -9.09 -0.64 14.52
C GLY A 105 -8.91 0.35 15.68
N GLU A 106 -8.41 1.57 15.48
CA GLU A 106 -8.20 2.55 16.57
C GLU A 106 -9.26 3.67 16.59
N GLY A 107 -10.52 3.28 16.40
CA GLY A 107 -11.65 4.10 16.79
C GLY A 107 -11.82 4.14 18.32
N SER A 108 -11.13 5.07 18.99
CA SER A 108 -11.42 5.55 20.36
C SER A 108 -11.32 4.53 21.50
N ALA A 109 -10.10 4.09 21.83
CA ALA A 109 -9.80 3.57 23.17
C ALA A 109 -8.73 4.44 23.85
N SER A 110 -9.06 5.72 24.12
CA SER A 110 -8.54 6.50 25.27
C SER A 110 -9.00 7.95 25.21
N THR A 111 -10.06 8.28 25.95
CA THR A 111 -10.07 9.48 26.80
C THR A 111 -10.80 9.10 28.07
N ILE A 112 -10.01 8.66 29.04
CA ILE A 112 -10.37 8.69 30.45
C ILE A 112 -10.03 10.11 30.90
N GLY A 113 -11.04 10.86 31.32
CA GLY A 113 -10.96 12.16 31.97
C GLY A 113 -12.19 12.33 32.83
#